data_AF-A0AAV6ZMC4-F1
#
_entry.id   AF-A0AAV6ZMC4-F1
#
_cell.length_a   1.000
_cell.length_b   1.000
_cell.length_c   1.000
_cell.angle_alpha   90.00
_cell.angle_beta   90.00
_cell.angle_gamma   90.00
#
_symmetry.space_group_name_H-M   'P 1'
#
loop_
_entity.id
_entity.type
_entity.pdbx_description
1 polymer ?
#
loop_
_entity_poly.entity_id
_entity_poly.type
_entity_poly.pdbx_seq_one_letter_code
_entity_poly.pdbx_strand_id
1 'polypeptide(L)'
;MWLFTLTLLPILFASSTGKCVPNKADVIIVHCYPKSIVAKIPECPYGWEINQLALGGVCYNGIIESGYYQFTIPDLSPRNKSYCGTQSDFKNPIYHFYNSIVSNDSTLIVKSQPVNYTFTCTYQSNYLVSHAAFDQRVATVHVKNGSSGSFESTLSLNFYFNAKFSTQKEAPFVVETSDIGSDIFAGVEAKGISNRFKVVLNYCWATPSPDYAYHIQWQLISKG
;
A
#
# COMPACT_ATOMS: atom_id res chain seq x y z
N MET A 1 -24.37 29.87 68.02
CA MET A 1 -24.95 28.92 67.05
C MET A 1 -25.35 29.69 65.80
N TRP A 2 -24.45 29.81 64.83
CA TRP A 2 -24.72 30.37 63.50
C TRP A 2 -23.95 29.51 62.50
N LEU A 3 -24.68 28.66 61.77
CA LEU A 3 -24.15 27.80 60.72
C LEU A 3 -23.90 28.65 59.47
N PHE A 4 -22.66 28.68 58.98
CA PHE A 4 -22.36 29.14 57.63
C PHE A 4 -22.57 27.97 56.67
N THR A 5 -23.60 28.08 55.83
CA THR A 5 -23.87 27.16 54.72
C THR A 5 -22.97 27.50 53.54
N LEU A 6 -22.07 26.57 53.19
CA LEU A 6 -21.20 26.65 52.03
C LEU A 6 -22.02 26.29 50.77
N THR A 7 -22.31 27.28 49.93
CA THR A 7 -22.98 27.06 48.64
C THR A 7 -21.94 26.66 47.57
N LEU A 8 -21.96 25.38 47.19
CA LEU A 8 -21.21 24.86 46.04
C LEU A 8 -21.93 25.24 44.73
N LEU A 9 -21.31 26.12 43.95
CA LEU A 9 -21.74 26.43 42.57
C LEU A 9 -21.29 25.27 41.64
N PRO A 10 -22.19 24.62 40.88
CA PRO A 10 -21.78 23.63 39.90
C PRO A 10 -21.18 24.34 38.68
N ILE A 11 -19.88 24.14 38.44
CA ILE A 11 -19.21 24.54 37.20
C ILE A 11 -19.76 23.62 36.10
N LEU A 12 -20.67 24.15 35.28
CA LEU A 12 -21.05 23.55 34.01
C LEU A 12 -19.85 23.60 33.07
N PHE A 13 -19.09 22.51 32.99
CA PHE A 13 -18.21 22.28 31.85
C PHE A 13 -19.10 22.06 30.63
N ALA A 14 -19.31 23.13 29.85
CA ALA A 14 -19.74 22.98 28.47
C ALA A 14 -18.65 22.16 27.78
N SER A 15 -18.95 20.90 27.46
CA SER A 15 -18.18 20.16 26.48
C SER A 15 -18.25 20.95 25.19
N SER A 16 -17.18 21.68 24.88
CA SER A 16 -16.98 22.21 23.54
C SER A 16 -16.82 21.00 22.64
N THR A 17 -17.92 20.55 22.03
CA THR A 17 -17.85 19.80 20.78
C THR A 17 -17.06 20.70 19.84
N GLY A 18 -15.81 20.34 19.58
CA GLY A 18 -14.89 21.16 18.80
C GLY A 18 -15.53 21.47 17.46
N LYS A 19 -16.03 22.70 17.30
CA LYS A 19 -16.41 23.23 16.00
C LYS A 19 -15.13 23.27 15.19
N CYS A 20 -15.07 22.36 14.24
CA CYS A 20 -13.92 22.12 13.40
C CYS A 20 -13.47 23.42 12.72
N VAL A 21 -12.15 23.69 12.73
CA VAL A 21 -11.61 24.89 12.08
C VAL A 21 -11.74 24.71 10.56
N PRO A 22 -12.49 25.57 9.85
CA PRO A 22 -12.71 25.40 8.42
C PRO A 22 -11.38 25.56 7.67
N ASN A 23 -10.86 24.47 7.12
CA ASN A 23 -9.82 24.55 6.11
C ASN A 23 -10.45 25.07 4.82
N LYS A 24 -10.02 26.25 4.37
CA LYS A 24 -10.55 26.96 3.19
C LYS A 24 -10.11 26.32 1.86
N ALA A 25 -9.52 25.12 1.89
CA ALA A 25 -8.98 24.44 0.73
C ALA A 25 -9.72 23.11 0.52
N ASP A 26 -10.33 22.96 -0.66
CA ASP A 26 -10.85 21.69 -1.17
C ASP A 26 -9.67 20.73 -1.38
N VAL A 27 -9.41 19.84 -0.42
CA VAL A 27 -8.29 18.90 -0.48
C VAL A 27 -8.79 17.48 -0.28
N ILE A 28 -8.41 16.62 -1.23
CA ILE A 28 -8.50 15.17 -1.10
C ILE A 28 -7.08 14.61 -0.95
N ILE A 29 -6.89 13.71 0.02
CA ILE A 29 -5.62 13.02 0.23
C ILE A 29 -5.76 11.61 -0.33
N VAL A 30 -4.90 11.23 -1.27
CA VAL A 30 -4.96 9.92 -1.92
C VAL A 30 -3.64 9.18 -1.72
N HIS A 31 -3.73 7.96 -1.18
CA HIS A 31 -2.62 7.05 -1.01
C HIS A 31 -2.78 5.86 -1.95
N CYS A 32 -1.89 5.74 -2.93
CA CYS A 32 -1.89 4.67 -3.90
C CYS A 32 -0.97 3.53 -3.41
N TYR A 33 -1.49 2.58 -2.65
CA TYR A 33 -0.70 1.41 -2.21
C TYR A 33 -0.67 0.32 -3.30
N PRO A 34 0.26 -0.65 -3.19
CA PRO A 34 0.36 -1.81 -4.10
C PRO A 34 -0.92 -2.64 -4.26
N LYS A 35 -1.67 -2.78 -3.15
CA LYS A 35 -2.84 -3.66 -3.04
C LYS A 35 -4.15 -2.88 -2.91
N SER A 36 -4.09 -1.60 -2.56
CA SER A 36 -5.27 -0.79 -2.34
C SER A 36 -5.03 0.68 -2.64
N ILE A 37 -6.09 1.41 -2.95
CA ILE A 37 -6.06 2.87 -2.99
C ILE A 37 -6.90 3.37 -1.81
N VAL A 38 -6.38 4.32 -1.04
CA VAL A 38 -7.08 4.93 0.08
C VAL A 38 -7.23 6.41 -0.20
N ALA A 39 -8.48 6.87 -0.32
CA ALA A 39 -8.84 8.26 -0.52
C ALA A 39 -9.47 8.83 0.75
N LYS A 40 -9.02 10.00 1.19
CA LYS A 40 -9.44 10.65 2.43
C LYS A 40 -9.88 12.08 2.15
N ILE A 41 -11.04 12.45 2.69
CA ILE A 41 -11.60 13.80 2.63
C ILE A 41 -11.78 14.29 4.06
N PRO A 42 -11.35 15.51 4.42
CA PRO A 42 -11.60 16.03 5.76
C PRO A 42 -13.10 16.15 6.04
N GLU A 43 -13.52 15.79 7.25
CA GLU A 43 -14.93 15.86 7.70
C GLU A 43 -15.49 17.29 7.65
N CYS A 44 -14.60 18.27 7.75
CA CYS A 44 -14.92 19.68 7.88
C CYS A 44 -14.27 20.48 6.74
N PRO A 45 -14.88 21.57 6.25
CA PRO A 45 -16.08 22.27 6.76
C PRO A 45 -17.42 21.89 6.12
N TYR A 46 -17.47 20.85 5.27
CA TYR A 46 -18.58 20.68 4.32
C TYR A 46 -19.88 20.10 4.89
N GLY A 47 -19.89 19.64 6.14
CA GLY A 47 -21.12 19.21 6.83
C GLY A 47 -21.85 18.06 6.15
N TRP A 48 -21.14 17.23 5.38
CA TRP A 48 -21.67 16.00 4.82
C TRP A 48 -21.85 14.96 5.92
N GLU A 49 -22.72 13.98 5.70
CA GLU A 49 -22.66 12.71 6.43
C GLU A 49 -22.00 11.65 5.56
N ILE A 50 -21.37 10.64 6.16
CA ILE A 50 -20.64 9.61 5.42
C ILE A 50 -21.53 8.82 4.44
N ASN A 51 -22.81 8.64 4.77
CA ASN A 51 -23.85 8.01 3.95
C ASN A 51 -24.28 8.86 2.73
N GLN A 52 -23.90 10.14 2.68
CA GLN A 52 -24.17 11.04 1.54
C GLN A 52 -23.01 11.05 0.55
N LEU A 53 -21.87 10.43 0.88
CA LEU A 53 -20.70 10.34 0.03
C LEU A 53 -20.59 8.95 -0.58
N ALA A 54 -20.46 8.91 -1.91
CA ALA A 54 -20.33 7.68 -2.67
C ALA A 54 -19.01 7.61 -3.43
N LEU A 55 -18.30 6.50 -3.28
CA LEU A 55 -17.18 6.14 -4.15
C LEU A 55 -17.71 5.67 -5.51
N GLY A 56 -17.22 6.30 -6.58
CA GLY A 56 -17.63 6.11 -7.96
C GLY A 56 -19.11 6.36 -8.22
N GLY A 57 -19.83 7.03 -7.30
CA GLY A 57 -21.28 7.19 -7.36
C GLY A 57 -22.09 5.92 -7.10
N VAL A 58 -21.45 4.83 -6.64
CA VAL A 58 -22.09 3.51 -6.46
C VAL A 58 -22.02 3.03 -5.02
N CYS A 59 -20.87 3.17 -4.35
CA CYS A 59 -20.64 2.58 -3.04
C CYS A 59 -20.63 3.61 -1.92
N TYR A 60 -21.48 3.39 -0.92
CA TYR A 60 -21.56 4.19 0.32
C TYR A 60 -20.90 3.44 1.48
N ASN A 61 -19.66 3.01 1.27
CA ASN A 61 -18.90 2.17 2.19
C ASN A 61 -17.73 2.91 2.86
N GLY A 62 -17.76 4.25 2.82
CA GLY A 62 -16.75 5.04 3.48
C GLY A 62 -16.87 4.93 5.01
N ILE A 63 -15.75 5.16 5.69
CA ILE A 63 -15.67 5.14 7.15
C ILE A 63 -15.14 6.48 7.67
N ILE A 64 -15.45 6.80 8.92
CA ILE A 64 -14.92 7.98 9.60
C ILE A 64 -13.69 7.55 10.39
N GLU A 65 -12.52 8.09 10.06
CA GLU A 65 -11.27 7.76 10.74
C GLU A 65 -10.42 9.03 10.91
N SER A 66 -10.04 9.35 12.15
CA SER A 66 -9.16 10.49 12.49
C SER A 66 -9.62 11.85 11.94
N GLY A 67 -10.93 12.11 11.85
CA GLY A 67 -11.49 13.37 11.31
C GLY A 67 -11.54 13.43 9.77
N TYR A 68 -11.41 12.29 9.11
CA TYR A 68 -11.55 12.14 7.66
C TYR A 68 -12.61 11.11 7.30
N TYR A 69 -13.35 11.37 6.22
CA TYR A 69 -14.06 10.35 5.47
C TYR A 69 -13.08 9.58 4.60
N GLN A 70 -12.92 8.29 4.88
CA GLN A 70 -11.97 7.41 4.23
C GLN A 70 -12.70 6.39 3.36
N PHE A 71 -12.27 6.26 2.11
CA PHE A 71 -12.72 5.26 1.17
C PHE A 71 -11.52 4.40 0.72
N THR A 72 -11.72 3.09 0.72
CA THR A 72 -10.68 2.13 0.33
C THR A 72 -11.13 1.34 -0.88
N ILE A 73 -10.29 1.29 -1.90
CA ILE A 73 -10.43 0.42 -3.08
C ILE A 73 -9.50 -0.77 -2.88
N PRO A 74 -10.00 -1.95 -2.47
CA PRO A 74 -9.17 -3.12 -2.21
C PRO A 74 -8.88 -3.96 -3.47
N ASP A 75 -9.70 -3.81 -4.52
CA ASP A 75 -9.51 -4.52 -5.79
C ASP A 75 -9.06 -3.56 -6.88
N LEU A 76 -7.79 -3.74 -7.28
CA LEU A 76 -7.16 -3.01 -8.38
C LEU A 76 -7.07 -3.87 -9.64
N SER A 77 -7.93 -4.88 -9.81
CA SER A 77 -7.94 -5.65 -11.06
C SER A 77 -8.24 -4.74 -12.26
N PRO A 78 -7.44 -4.79 -13.35
CA PRO A 78 -7.65 -3.97 -14.54
C PRO A 78 -8.83 -4.51 -15.35
N ARG A 79 -10.03 -4.33 -14.80
CA ARG A 79 -11.33 -4.73 -15.37
C ARG A 79 -12.15 -3.47 -15.61
N ASN A 80 -13.08 -3.54 -16.55
CA ASN A 80 -14.03 -2.44 -16.77
C ASN A 80 -14.90 -2.28 -15.53
N LYS A 81 -14.86 -1.09 -14.90
CA LYS A 81 -15.58 -0.76 -13.65
C LYS A 81 -15.40 -1.84 -12.58
N SER A 82 -14.18 -2.02 -12.08
CA SER A 82 -13.84 -3.05 -11.09
C SER A 82 -14.56 -2.81 -9.75
N TYR A 83 -13.88 -2.26 -8.75
CA TYR A 83 -14.48 -1.98 -7.46
C TYR A 83 -15.16 -0.61 -7.46
N CYS A 84 -16.45 -0.56 -7.12
CA CYS A 84 -17.19 0.71 -6.96
C CYS A 84 -17.01 1.68 -8.13
N GLY A 85 -17.13 1.16 -9.36
CA GLY A 85 -17.00 1.96 -10.58
C GLY A 85 -15.57 2.38 -10.95
N THR A 86 -14.54 1.85 -10.29
CA THR A 86 -13.13 2.15 -10.61
C THR A 86 -12.82 1.75 -12.04
N GLN A 87 -12.38 2.72 -12.84
CA GLN A 87 -11.96 2.49 -14.21
C GLN A 87 -10.46 2.24 -14.23
N SER A 88 -10.02 1.42 -15.18
CA SER A 88 -8.60 1.13 -15.39
C SER A 88 -8.26 1.30 -16.87
N ASP A 89 -7.12 1.91 -17.13
CA ASP A 89 -6.57 2.07 -18.48
C ASP A 89 -5.11 1.62 -18.47
N PHE A 90 -4.69 0.97 -19.55
CA PHE A 90 -3.32 0.51 -19.73
C PHE A 90 -2.68 1.23 -20.91
N LYS A 91 -1.72 2.10 -20.60
CA LYS A 91 -0.88 2.79 -21.57
C LYS A 91 0.54 2.32 -21.36
N ASN A 92 0.95 1.30 -22.11
CA ASN A 92 2.24 0.63 -21.93
C ASN A 92 3.39 1.62 -21.66
N PRO A 93 4.15 1.51 -20.55
CA PRO A 93 4.14 0.45 -19.52
C PRO A 93 3.42 0.83 -18.21
N ILE A 94 2.36 1.65 -18.25
CA ILE A 94 1.71 2.22 -17.05
C ILE A 94 0.23 1.84 -17.02
N TYR A 95 -0.22 1.35 -15.87
CA TYR A 95 -1.62 1.22 -15.49
C TYR A 95 -2.09 2.47 -14.76
N HIS A 96 -3.22 3.02 -15.20
CA HIS A 96 -3.90 4.13 -14.56
C HIS A 96 -5.22 3.64 -13.98
N PHE A 97 -5.48 3.96 -12.72
CA PHE A 97 -6.75 3.69 -12.04
C PHE A 97 -7.44 5.00 -11.71
N TYR A 98 -8.69 5.14 -12.15
CA TYR A 98 -9.49 6.36 -11.99
C TYR A 98 -10.72 6.07 -11.15
N ASN A 99 -11.01 6.94 -10.20
CA ASN A 99 -12.27 6.94 -9.46
C ASN A 99 -12.60 8.36 -8.99
N SER A 100 -13.79 8.55 -8.42
CA SER A 100 -14.23 9.81 -7.86
C SER A 100 -15.06 9.60 -6.59
N ILE A 101 -15.00 10.53 -5.66
CA ILE A 101 -15.95 10.57 -4.54
C ILE A 101 -16.95 11.68 -4.85
N VAL A 102 -18.22 11.30 -4.92
CA VAL A 102 -19.32 12.19 -5.24
C VAL A 102 -20.29 12.30 -4.08
N SER A 103 -20.78 13.51 -3.80
CA SER A 103 -21.89 13.69 -2.89
C SER A 103 -23.21 13.40 -3.59
N ASN A 104 -24.10 12.68 -2.91
CA ASN A 104 -25.48 12.52 -3.31
C ASN A 104 -26.38 13.15 -2.24
N ASP A 105 -26.80 14.39 -2.48
CA ASP A 105 -27.82 15.05 -1.66
C ASP A 105 -29.19 14.82 -2.31
N SER A 106 -29.99 13.94 -1.71
CA SER A 106 -31.36 13.68 -2.14
C SER A 106 -32.36 14.69 -1.54
N THR A 107 -31.89 15.65 -0.72
CA THR A 107 -32.75 16.63 -0.09
C THR A 107 -33.03 17.82 -1.01
N LEU A 108 -34.26 18.34 -0.96
CA LEU A 108 -34.75 19.43 -1.83
C LEU A 108 -34.06 20.79 -1.60
N ILE A 109 -33.20 20.89 -0.57
CA ILE A 109 -32.46 22.09 -0.21
C ILE A 109 -31.00 21.68 -0.06
N VAL A 110 -30.14 22.13 -0.97
CA VAL A 110 -28.69 21.89 -0.92
C VAL A 110 -28.13 22.52 0.35
N LYS A 111 -27.95 21.73 1.42
CA LYS A 111 -27.38 22.21 2.69
C LYS A 111 -25.85 22.27 2.64
N SER A 112 -25.25 21.48 1.76
CA SER A 112 -23.81 21.24 1.68
C SER A 112 -23.32 21.42 0.24
N GLN A 113 -22.12 21.98 0.05
CA GLN A 113 -21.56 22.21 -1.29
C GLN A 113 -21.30 20.89 -2.01
N PRO A 114 -21.86 20.66 -3.22
CA PRO A 114 -21.69 19.42 -3.97
C PRO A 114 -20.22 19.06 -4.16
N VAL A 115 -19.88 17.81 -3.81
CA VAL A 115 -18.53 17.27 -3.91
C VAL A 115 -18.42 16.37 -5.12
N ASN A 116 -17.37 16.57 -5.92
CA ASN A 116 -16.95 15.64 -6.96
C ASN A 116 -15.42 15.63 -7.05
N TYR A 117 -14.79 14.86 -6.17
CA TYR A 117 -13.33 14.72 -6.16
C TYR A 117 -12.91 13.55 -7.03
N THR A 118 -12.34 13.85 -8.19
CA THR A 118 -11.73 12.83 -9.06
C THR A 118 -10.27 12.62 -8.69
N PHE A 119 -9.82 11.37 -8.68
CA PHE A 119 -8.42 11.03 -8.44
C PHE A 119 -7.92 9.94 -9.38
N THR A 120 -6.59 9.88 -9.52
CA THR A 120 -5.93 8.89 -10.36
C THR A 120 -4.69 8.36 -9.67
N CYS A 121 -4.55 7.02 -9.65
CA CYS A 121 -3.36 6.34 -9.20
C CYS A 121 -2.68 5.63 -10.37
N THR A 122 -1.36 5.77 -10.47
CA THR A 122 -0.57 5.21 -11.58
C THR A 122 0.42 4.18 -11.07
N TYR A 123 0.49 3.04 -11.75
CA TYR A 123 1.40 1.94 -11.42
C TYR A 123 2.14 1.51 -12.68
N GLN A 124 3.45 1.30 -12.60
CA GLN A 124 4.20 0.70 -13.69
C GLN A 124 3.89 -0.80 -13.79
N SER A 125 3.84 -1.34 -15.00
CA SER A 125 3.64 -2.76 -15.27
C SER A 125 4.88 -3.59 -14.94
N ASN A 126 6.05 -2.95 -14.94
CA ASN A 126 7.34 -3.54 -14.63
C ASN A 126 8.08 -2.63 -13.65
N TYR A 127 8.51 -3.20 -12.53
CA TYR A 127 9.44 -2.54 -11.61
C TYR A 127 10.74 -3.33 -11.63
N LEU A 128 11.81 -2.71 -12.15
CA LEU A 128 13.16 -3.24 -11.98
C LEU A 128 13.58 -2.95 -10.53
N VAL A 129 13.55 -3.98 -9.70
CA VAL A 129 14.01 -3.90 -8.32
C VAL A 129 15.52 -4.13 -8.34
N SER A 130 16.31 -3.05 -8.16
CA SER A 130 17.77 -3.10 -8.31
C SER A 130 18.43 -3.90 -7.19
N HIS A 131 19.29 -4.84 -7.59
CA HIS A 131 20.32 -5.55 -6.82
C HIS A 131 19.95 -5.91 -5.37
N ALA A 132 19.16 -6.97 -5.18
CA ALA A 132 19.12 -7.65 -3.89
C ALA A 132 20.42 -8.47 -3.75
N ALA A 133 21.37 -7.93 -2.99
CA ALA A 133 22.57 -8.65 -2.59
C ALA A 133 22.19 -9.63 -1.47
N PHE A 134 22.20 -10.92 -1.78
CA PHE A 134 21.93 -11.96 -0.79
C PHE A 134 23.24 -12.44 -0.20
N ASP A 135 23.56 -11.97 1.01
CA ASP A 135 24.60 -12.58 1.84
C ASP A 135 24.02 -13.87 2.44
N GLN A 136 24.85 -14.92 2.58
CA GLN A 136 24.51 -16.17 3.26
C GLN A 136 23.94 -15.94 4.68
N ARG A 137 24.20 -14.77 5.28
CA ARG A 137 23.71 -14.35 6.61
C ARG A 137 22.39 -13.60 6.61
N VAL A 138 21.89 -13.10 5.48
CA VAL A 138 20.71 -12.22 5.41
C VAL A 138 19.70 -12.77 4.40
N ALA A 139 18.67 -13.45 4.92
CA ALA A 139 17.63 -14.11 4.13
C ALA A 139 16.53 -13.17 3.60
N THR A 140 16.51 -11.89 4.04
CA THR A 140 15.44 -10.95 3.70
C THR A 140 16.03 -9.59 3.32
N VAL A 141 15.85 -9.20 2.06
CA VAL A 141 16.18 -7.84 1.61
C VAL A 141 14.89 -7.04 1.57
N HIS A 142 14.80 -6.05 2.46
CA HIS A 142 13.74 -5.05 2.41
C HIS A 142 14.09 -4.04 1.33
N VAL A 143 13.44 -4.15 0.18
CA VAL A 143 13.67 -3.19 -0.91
C VAL A 143 12.64 -2.07 -0.82
N LYS A 144 13.12 -0.85 -0.55
CA LYS A 144 12.32 0.37 -0.61
C LYS A 144 12.68 1.10 -1.90
N ASN A 145 11.73 1.22 -2.83
CA ASN A 145 11.88 2.11 -3.97
C ASN A 145 11.03 3.36 -3.73
N GLY A 146 11.67 4.46 -3.36
CA GLY A 146 11.02 5.67 -2.88
C GLY A 146 10.42 6.54 -3.98
N SER A 147 9.08 6.57 -4.04
CA SER A 147 8.25 7.79 -4.08
C SER A 147 6.79 7.38 -3.80
N SER A 148 5.88 8.33 -3.58
CA SER A 148 4.44 8.11 -3.31
C SER A 148 3.84 6.99 -4.17
N GLY A 149 3.65 5.80 -3.60
CA GLY A 149 3.33 4.55 -4.33
C GLY A 149 4.36 3.41 -4.22
N SER A 150 5.44 3.64 -3.48
CA SER A 150 6.50 2.71 -3.08
C SER A 150 5.97 1.38 -2.53
N PHE A 151 6.26 0.27 -3.22
CA PHE A 151 6.01 -1.09 -2.75
C PHE A 151 7.01 -1.44 -1.64
N GLU A 152 6.54 -1.78 -0.43
CA GLU A 152 7.35 -2.51 0.54
C GLU A 152 7.21 -4.00 0.23
N SER A 153 7.91 -4.44 -0.82
CA SER A 153 7.99 -5.86 -1.16
C SER A 153 9.24 -6.45 -0.56
N THR A 154 9.07 -7.37 0.39
CA THR A 154 10.19 -8.16 0.90
C THR A 154 10.49 -9.24 -0.13
N LEU A 155 11.63 -9.12 -0.81
CA LEU A 155 12.18 -10.19 -1.64
C LEU A 155 13.15 -11.01 -0.78
N SER A 156 12.95 -12.32 -0.75
CA SER A 156 13.81 -13.26 -0.03
C SER A 156 14.32 -14.34 -0.97
N LEU A 157 15.63 -14.52 -1.03
CA LEU A 157 16.26 -15.68 -1.65
C LEU A 157 16.41 -16.75 -0.58
N ASN A 158 15.79 -17.89 -0.81
CA ASN A 158 15.78 -19.02 0.10
C ASN A 158 16.46 -20.22 -0.58
N PHE A 159 17.26 -20.97 0.17
CA PHE A 159 17.84 -22.24 -0.28
C PHE A 159 17.00 -23.41 0.22
N TYR A 160 17.00 -24.51 -0.51
CA TYR A 160 16.16 -25.68 -0.23
C TYR A 160 16.97 -26.97 -0.27
N PHE A 161 16.54 -27.97 0.51
CA PHE A 161 17.14 -29.31 0.50
C PHE A 161 16.72 -30.15 -0.70
N ASN A 162 15.67 -29.75 -1.43
CA ASN A 162 15.11 -30.55 -2.50
C ASN A 162 14.60 -29.71 -3.67
N ALA A 163 14.50 -30.35 -4.84
CA ALA A 163 13.97 -29.77 -6.08
C ALA A 163 12.49 -29.39 -6.01
N LYS A 164 11.75 -29.84 -4.99
CA LYS A 164 10.34 -29.48 -4.78
C LYS A 164 10.18 -28.18 -4.01
N PHE A 165 11.28 -27.56 -3.57
CA PHE A 165 11.28 -26.33 -2.77
C PHE A 165 10.41 -26.42 -1.51
N SER A 166 10.27 -27.62 -0.93
CA SER A 166 9.36 -27.83 0.22
C SER A 166 10.02 -27.56 1.57
N THR A 167 11.32 -27.80 1.66
CA THR A 167 12.08 -27.75 2.91
C THR A 167 13.19 -26.74 2.77
N GLN A 168 13.00 -25.58 3.38
CA GLN A 168 13.96 -24.49 3.37
C GLN A 168 15.17 -24.83 4.24
N LYS A 169 16.36 -24.46 3.79
CA LYS A 169 17.59 -24.47 4.57
C LYS A 169 17.63 -23.21 5.44
N GLU A 170 17.87 -23.38 6.73
CA GLU A 170 18.06 -22.24 7.62
C GLU A 170 19.41 -21.55 7.34
N ALA A 171 19.43 -20.23 7.44
CA ALA A 171 20.65 -19.45 7.34
C ALA A 171 21.47 -19.59 8.65
N PRO A 172 22.82 -19.60 8.59
CA PRO A 172 23.65 -19.46 7.40
C PRO A 172 23.81 -20.78 6.62
N PHE A 173 23.68 -20.70 5.29
CA PHE A 173 23.93 -21.85 4.42
C PHE A 173 25.40 -21.86 3.99
N VAL A 174 26.12 -22.91 4.39
CA VAL A 174 27.49 -23.19 3.95
C VAL A 174 27.47 -24.52 3.21
N VAL A 175 28.04 -24.54 2.00
CA VAL A 175 28.28 -25.78 1.26
C VAL A 175 29.62 -26.31 1.72
N GLU A 176 29.60 -27.43 2.44
CA GLU A 176 30.82 -28.10 2.87
C GLU A 176 31.54 -28.73 1.67
N THR A 177 32.85 -28.92 1.77
CA THR A 177 33.65 -29.46 0.65
C THR A 177 33.24 -30.88 0.24
N SER A 178 32.58 -31.63 1.14
CA SER A 178 32.00 -32.94 0.85
C SER A 178 30.84 -32.89 -0.15
N ASP A 179 30.20 -31.73 -0.27
CA ASP A 179 28.97 -31.53 -1.04
C ASP A 179 29.26 -30.92 -2.42
N ILE A 180 30.55 -30.81 -2.79
CA ILE A 180 30.98 -30.36 -4.12
C ILE A 180 30.45 -31.33 -5.17
N GLY A 181 29.70 -30.80 -6.14
CA GLY A 181 29.03 -31.59 -7.17
C GLY A 181 27.59 -31.98 -6.85
N SER A 182 27.08 -31.62 -5.66
CA SER A 182 25.65 -31.74 -5.35
C SER A 182 24.84 -30.59 -5.94
N ASP A 183 23.58 -30.87 -6.27
CA ASP A 183 22.64 -29.85 -6.76
C ASP A 183 22.22 -28.89 -5.63
N ILE A 184 22.25 -27.59 -5.93
CA ILE A 184 21.79 -26.53 -5.03
C ILE A 184 20.45 -26.01 -5.53
N PHE A 185 19.42 -26.09 -4.69
CA PHE A 185 18.08 -25.58 -4.98
C PHE A 185 17.90 -24.21 -4.31
N ALA A 186 17.65 -23.18 -5.10
CA ALA A 186 17.41 -21.82 -4.63
C ALA A 186 16.12 -21.26 -5.24
N GLY A 187 15.35 -20.51 -4.46
CA GLY A 187 14.08 -19.91 -4.87
C GLY A 187 13.95 -18.49 -4.36
N VAL A 188 13.41 -17.61 -5.20
CA VAL A 188 13.11 -16.22 -4.83
C VAL A 188 11.63 -16.10 -4.50
N GLU A 189 11.34 -15.70 -3.27
CA GLU A 189 9.99 -15.46 -2.78
C GLU A 189 9.75 -13.95 -2.62
N ALA A 190 8.56 -13.49 -3.02
CA ALA A 190 8.14 -12.12 -2.87
C ALA A 190 6.93 -12.03 -1.93
N LYS A 191 7.10 -11.34 -0.80
CA LYS A 191 6.02 -11.04 0.14
C LYS A 191 5.58 -9.59 0.00
N GLY A 192 4.31 -9.32 0.29
CA GLY A 192 3.74 -7.96 0.23
C GLY A 192 3.26 -7.52 -1.16
N ILE A 193 3.40 -8.34 -2.20
CA ILE A 193 2.96 -8.00 -3.56
C ILE A 193 1.54 -8.52 -3.85
N SER A 194 0.78 -7.83 -4.72
CA SER A 194 -0.52 -8.30 -5.25
C SER A 194 -0.31 -9.49 -6.20
N ASN A 195 -1.28 -10.40 -6.28
CA ASN A 195 -1.28 -11.57 -7.18
C ASN A 195 -1.18 -11.23 -8.68
N ARG A 196 -1.40 -9.96 -9.04
CA ARG A 196 -1.29 -9.42 -10.39
C ARG A 196 0.16 -9.30 -10.87
N PHE A 197 1.11 -9.23 -9.95
CA PHE A 197 2.53 -9.15 -10.29
C PHE A 197 3.13 -10.56 -10.35
N LYS A 198 4.00 -10.77 -11.33
CA LYS A 198 4.83 -11.97 -11.45
C LYS A 198 6.28 -11.58 -11.24
N VAL A 199 7.01 -12.41 -10.49
CA VAL A 199 8.45 -12.23 -10.26
C VAL A 199 9.19 -12.86 -11.43
N VAL A 200 10.09 -12.10 -12.05
CA VAL A 200 10.94 -12.57 -13.15
C VAL A 200 12.39 -12.30 -12.76
N LEU A 201 13.21 -13.35 -12.77
CA LEU A 201 14.65 -13.24 -12.51
C LEU A 201 15.37 -12.91 -13.82
N ASN A 202 15.70 -11.64 -14.01
CA ASN A 202 16.32 -11.19 -15.26
C ASN A 202 17.84 -11.47 -15.30
N TYR A 203 18.51 -11.28 -14.17
CA TYR A 203 19.95 -11.49 -14.02
C TYR A 203 20.28 -12.04 -12.63
N CYS A 204 20.92 -13.21 -12.59
CA CYS A 204 21.41 -13.83 -11.36
C CYS A 204 22.87 -14.23 -11.55
N TRP A 205 23.71 -13.92 -10.56
CA TRP A 205 25.12 -14.27 -10.58
C TRP A 205 25.61 -14.65 -9.19
N ALA A 206 26.68 -15.44 -9.15
CA ALA A 206 27.44 -15.72 -7.94
C ALA A 206 28.74 -14.90 -7.96
N THR A 207 29.20 -14.48 -6.79
CA THR A 207 30.46 -13.76 -6.55
C THR A 207 31.14 -14.39 -5.33
N PRO A 208 32.48 -14.46 -5.27
CA PRO A 208 33.19 -14.96 -4.10
C PRO A 208 33.25 -13.95 -2.95
N SER A 209 32.74 -12.74 -3.16
CA SER A 209 32.72 -11.65 -2.17
C SER A 209 31.28 -11.33 -1.75
N PRO A 210 31.03 -10.94 -0.49
CA PRO A 210 29.74 -10.38 -0.08
C PRO A 210 29.39 -9.07 -0.80
N ASP A 211 30.37 -8.43 -1.46
CA ASP A 211 30.12 -7.30 -2.34
C ASP A 211 29.44 -7.75 -3.64
N TYR A 212 28.20 -7.31 -3.85
CA TYR A 212 27.42 -7.61 -5.06
C TYR A 212 28.04 -7.00 -6.33
N ALA A 213 28.81 -5.92 -6.20
CA ALA A 213 29.48 -5.24 -7.30
C ALA A 213 30.89 -5.79 -7.57
N TYR A 214 31.25 -6.89 -6.92
CA TYR A 214 32.55 -7.51 -7.14
C TYR A 214 32.76 -7.89 -8.61
N HIS A 215 33.98 -7.65 -9.08
CA HIS A 215 34.33 -7.75 -10.50
C HIS A 215 34.32 -9.19 -11.05
N ILE A 216 34.51 -10.20 -10.19
CA ILE A 216 34.40 -11.61 -10.59
C ILE A 216 32.97 -12.07 -10.34
N GLN A 217 32.28 -12.40 -11.43
CA GLN A 217 30.89 -12.83 -11.41
C GLN A 217 30.71 -14.07 -12.28
N TRP A 218 30.02 -15.08 -11.76
CA TRP A 218 29.57 -16.24 -12.53
C TRP A 218 28.08 -16.11 -12.78
N GLN A 219 27.71 -15.90 -14.04
CA GLN A 219 26.31 -15.76 -14.44
C GLN A 219 25.59 -17.10 -14.32
N LEU A 220 24.54 -17.12 -13.50
CA LEU A 220 23.62 -18.25 -13.35
C LEU A 220 22.41 -18.08 -14.27
N ILE A 221 21.93 -16.84 -14.42
CA ILE A 221 20.84 -16.46 -15.32
C ILE A 221 21.27 -15.19 -16.06
N SER A 222 21.34 -15.26 -17.39
CA SER A 222 21.77 -14.14 -18.25
C SER A 222 20.67 -13.56 -19.14
N LYS A 223 19.53 -14.26 -19.29
CA LYS A 223 18.30 -13.78 -19.94
C LYS A 223 17.10 -14.52 -19.33
N GLY A 224 16.32 -13.81 -18.50
CA GLY A 224 15.06 -14.30 -17.93
C GLY A 224 13.87 -14.17 -18.87
#